data_AF-A0A2M8UCB7-F1
#
_entry.id   AF-A0A2M8UCB7-F1
#
_cell.length_a   1.000
_cell.length_b   1.000
_cell.length_c   1.000
_cell.angle_alpha   90.00
_cell.angle_beta   90.00
_cell.angle_gamma   90.00
#
_symmetry.space_group_name_H-M   'P 1'
#
loop_
_entity.id
_entity.type
_entity.pdbx_description
1 polymer ?
#
loop_
_entity_poly.entity_id
_entity_poly.type
_entity_poly.pdbx_seq_one_letter_code
_entity_poly.pdbx_strand_id
1 'polypeptide(L)'
;MPSLTFVLPHWLYWAGLILFPLITIYMVAREKKRGLPQGPSLGIAYLFLICSGFVGLHRFYLRNRWGFVFLPVFFAILYVNTQISDSREDVSRTRAAVESSHSAVTRAKSQDAAVLKQAETGLSQHEAEYKVASEQLAQRRSWSQWLAILLAAMIVGDAILLPRLTRRRREIEGQTATAEPVSAPPDFHEIGTGQDPTKNLHTRLTDIIEWVNIRAGEFVAYWAIIAVFAYFYEVVGRYVFNSPTNWVHESMFLMFGMQYMICGAYAYYEDQHVRVDVLYTKFSARGKAIADIFTSIFFFIFTVTMMWTSFRFANDAIGMNEHSFTEWEIQYWPVKLAMPLGAALIVLQGLSKLAKDILIVTRRGA
;
A
#
# COMPACT_ATOMS: atom_id res chain seq x y z
N MET A 1 22.92 3.34 -17.66
CA MET A 1 21.49 3.60 -17.41
C MET A 1 21.43 4.44 -16.14
N PRO A 2 20.69 5.56 -16.11
CA PRO A 2 20.58 6.35 -14.88
C PRO A 2 19.90 5.49 -13.80
N SER A 3 20.60 5.16 -12.73
CA SER A 3 20.00 4.59 -11.53
C SER A 3 19.32 5.71 -10.76
N LEU A 4 18.02 5.59 -10.51
CA LEU A 4 17.28 6.50 -9.64
C LEU A 4 17.66 6.20 -8.19
N THR A 5 18.74 6.81 -7.70
CA THR A 5 19.23 6.67 -6.32
C THR A 5 18.44 7.56 -5.37
N PHE A 6 17.10 7.45 -5.38
CA PHE A 6 16.25 8.19 -4.47
C PHE A 6 15.96 7.35 -3.22
N VAL A 7 16.55 7.76 -2.10
CA VAL A 7 16.21 7.26 -0.77
C VAL A 7 15.29 8.28 -0.12
N LEU A 8 14.13 7.84 0.39
CA LEU A 8 13.17 8.73 1.03
C LEU A 8 13.74 9.27 2.35
N PRO A 9 13.93 10.59 2.50
CA PRO A 9 14.37 11.14 3.77
C PRO A 9 13.33 10.90 4.87
N HIS A 10 13.77 10.59 6.09
CA HIS A 10 12.86 10.23 7.18
C HIS A 10 11.86 11.34 7.49
N TRP A 11 12.31 12.60 7.50
CA TRP A 11 11.43 13.75 7.72
C TRP A 11 10.34 13.86 6.66
N LEU A 12 10.62 13.48 5.40
CA LEU A 12 9.65 13.53 4.32
C LEU A 12 8.61 12.43 4.47
N TYR A 13 9.01 11.24 4.94
CA TYR A 13 8.08 10.17 5.31
C TYR A 13 7.12 10.64 6.42
N TRP A 14 7.65 11.14 7.54
CA TRP A 14 6.83 11.59 8.67
C TRP A 14 5.92 12.78 8.30
N ALA A 15 6.45 13.75 7.55
CA ALA A 15 5.65 14.86 7.05
C ALA A 15 4.56 14.38 6.08
N GLY A 16 4.87 13.39 5.22
CA GLY A 16 3.91 12.78 4.30
C GLY A 16 2.73 12.15 5.03
N LEU A 17 2.98 11.38 6.08
CA LEU A 17 1.93 10.75 6.89
C LEU A 17 1.02 11.78 7.59
N ILE A 18 1.50 12.98 7.87
CA ILE A 18 0.70 14.02 8.51
C ILE A 18 -0.02 14.87 7.46
N LEU A 19 0.70 15.39 6.47
CA LEU A 19 0.17 16.34 5.50
C LEU A 19 -0.81 15.70 4.51
N PHE A 20 -0.54 14.47 4.08
CA PHE A 20 -1.33 13.83 3.05
C PHE A 20 -2.80 13.60 3.47
N PRO A 21 -3.11 13.04 4.66
CA PRO A 21 -4.48 12.96 5.14
C PRO A 21 -5.16 14.32 5.26
N LEU A 22 -4.46 15.36 5.73
CA LEU A 22 -5.03 16.70 5.88
C LEU A 22 -5.45 17.29 4.53
N ILE A 23 -4.59 17.14 3.52
CA ILE A 23 -4.90 17.55 2.14
C ILE A 23 -6.12 16.76 1.63
N THR A 24 -6.15 15.45 1.86
CA THR A 24 -7.23 14.59 1.38
C THR A 24 -8.56 14.91 2.07
N ILE A 25 -8.57 15.13 3.39
CA ILE A 25 -9.74 15.58 4.16
C ILE A 25 -10.26 16.90 3.59
N TYR A 26 -9.37 17.86 3.31
CA TYR A 26 -9.76 19.13 2.69
C TYR A 26 -10.38 18.93 1.31
N MET A 27 -9.79 18.07 0.47
CA MET A 27 -10.31 17.76 -0.86
C MET A 27 -11.70 17.10 -0.79
N VAL A 28 -11.87 16.09 0.07
CA VAL A 28 -13.15 15.39 0.27
C VAL A 28 -14.21 16.33 0.82
N ALA A 29 -13.88 17.17 1.80
CA ALA A 29 -14.80 18.16 2.35
C ALA A 29 -15.23 19.19 1.30
N ARG A 30 -14.32 19.60 0.41
CA ARG A 30 -14.62 20.49 -0.72
C ARG A 30 -15.52 19.80 -1.75
N GLU A 31 -15.33 18.50 -1.99
CA GLU A 31 -16.10 17.73 -2.95
C GLU A 31 -17.52 17.41 -2.47
N LYS A 32 -17.72 17.09 -1.18
CA LYS A 32 -19.07 16.93 -0.59
C LYS A 32 -19.96 18.16 -0.79
N LYS A 33 -19.39 19.36 -0.83
CA LYS A 33 -20.12 20.62 -1.11
C LYS A 33 -20.56 20.75 -2.58
N ARG A 34 -20.00 19.97 -3.50
CA ARG A 34 -20.28 20.06 -4.95
C ARG A 34 -21.42 19.15 -5.42
N GLY A 35 -22.03 18.36 -4.54
CA GLY A 35 -23.15 17.46 -4.86
C GLY A 35 -22.71 16.12 -5.46
N LEU A 36 -23.67 15.33 -5.97
CA LEU A 36 -23.42 13.99 -6.51
C LEU A 36 -22.46 14.03 -7.71
N PRO A 37 -21.53 13.06 -7.84
CA PRO A 37 -20.56 13.04 -8.93
C PRO A 37 -21.23 12.96 -10.30
N GLN A 38 -20.94 13.91 -11.20
CA GLN A 38 -21.46 13.94 -12.58
C GLN A 38 -20.61 13.11 -13.56
N GLY A 39 -20.33 11.86 -13.23
CA GLY A 39 -19.49 10.95 -14.03
C GLY A 39 -17.98 11.15 -13.83
N PRO A 40 -17.12 10.58 -14.70
CA PRO A 40 -15.68 10.45 -14.45
C PRO A 40 -14.95 11.78 -14.33
N SER A 41 -14.14 11.93 -13.29
CA SER A 41 -13.39 13.15 -13.02
C SER A 41 -12.09 13.22 -13.84
N LEU A 42 -11.72 14.41 -14.36
CA LEU A 42 -10.48 14.56 -15.13
C LEU A 42 -9.25 14.33 -14.23
N GLY A 43 -9.32 14.80 -12.98
CA GLY A 43 -8.26 14.59 -11.99
C GLY A 43 -8.04 13.11 -11.71
N ILE A 44 -9.11 12.35 -11.47
CA ILE A 44 -9.04 10.90 -11.23
C ILE A 44 -8.55 10.17 -12.49
N ALA A 45 -8.93 10.62 -13.68
CA ALA A 45 -8.47 10.01 -14.92
C ALA A 45 -6.95 10.18 -15.12
N TYR A 46 -6.39 11.36 -14.82
CA TYR A 46 -4.94 11.57 -14.77
C TYR A 46 -4.27 10.81 -13.63
N LEU A 47 -4.93 10.67 -12.48
CA LEU A 47 -4.44 9.84 -11.38
C LEU A 47 -4.23 8.40 -11.83
N PHE A 48 -5.24 7.80 -12.46
CA PHE A 48 -5.11 6.45 -13.02
C PHE A 48 -4.04 6.38 -14.11
N LEU A 49 -3.86 7.42 -14.92
CA LEU A 49 -2.78 7.44 -15.92
C LEU A 49 -1.42 7.37 -15.24
N ILE A 50 -1.21 8.17 -14.20
CA ILE A 50 0.05 8.19 -13.46
C ILE A 50 0.26 6.88 -12.73
N CYS A 51 -0.74 6.39 -11.99
CA CYS A 51 -0.61 5.22 -11.11
C CYS A 51 -0.84 3.87 -11.79
N SER A 52 -1.26 3.85 -13.05
CA SER A 52 -1.63 2.59 -13.71
C SER A 52 -1.73 2.69 -15.23
N GLY A 53 -1.22 3.79 -15.81
CA GLY A 53 -1.25 4.03 -17.24
C GLY A 53 -0.55 2.93 -18.03
N PHE A 54 0.47 2.29 -17.46
CA PHE A 54 1.18 1.21 -18.11
C PHE A 54 0.36 -0.08 -18.31
N VAL A 55 -0.71 -0.28 -17.53
CA VAL A 55 -1.66 -1.41 -17.70
C VAL A 55 -2.90 -0.96 -18.49
N GLY A 56 -3.07 0.34 -18.73
CA GLY A 56 -4.24 0.88 -19.41
C GLY A 56 -5.47 1.09 -18.51
N LEU A 57 -5.34 1.03 -17.18
CA LEU A 57 -6.48 1.16 -16.26
C LEU A 57 -7.20 2.51 -16.36
N HIS A 58 -6.50 3.59 -16.75
CA HIS A 58 -7.12 4.90 -16.99
C HIS A 58 -8.14 4.88 -18.13
N ARG A 59 -7.96 4.00 -19.13
CA ARG A 59 -8.96 3.79 -20.20
C ARG A 59 -10.15 3.02 -19.67
N PHE A 60 -9.95 2.01 -18.82
CA PHE A 60 -11.05 1.28 -18.20
C PHE A 60 -11.87 2.13 -17.23
N TYR A 61 -11.24 3.08 -16.52
CA TYR A 61 -11.95 4.10 -15.75
C TYR A 61 -12.94 4.89 -16.61
N LEU A 62 -12.56 5.20 -17.86
CA LEU A 62 -13.42 5.85 -18.85
C LEU A 62 -14.32 4.86 -19.63
N ARG A 63 -14.42 3.60 -19.16
CA ARG A 63 -15.14 2.49 -19.78
C ARG A 63 -14.76 2.25 -21.24
N ASN A 64 -13.49 2.49 -21.56
CA ASN A 64 -12.95 2.36 -22.90
C ASN A 64 -12.11 1.09 -23.04
N ARG A 65 -12.49 0.21 -23.98
CA ARG A 65 -11.80 -1.07 -24.26
C ARG A 65 -10.38 -0.91 -24.81
N TRP A 66 -9.99 0.27 -25.30
CA TRP A 66 -8.62 0.53 -25.74
C TRP A 66 -7.56 0.31 -24.64
N GLY A 67 -7.94 0.24 -23.37
CA GLY A 67 -7.05 -0.18 -22.28
C GLY A 67 -6.39 -1.55 -22.51
N PHE A 68 -7.06 -2.49 -23.20
CA PHE A 68 -6.50 -3.81 -23.50
C PHE A 68 -5.23 -3.77 -24.37
N VAL A 69 -4.99 -2.70 -25.13
CA VAL A 69 -3.78 -2.56 -25.97
C VAL A 69 -2.50 -2.40 -25.13
N PHE A 70 -2.62 -1.92 -23.90
CA PHE A 70 -1.48 -1.77 -22.99
C PHE A 70 -0.99 -3.12 -22.42
N LEU A 71 -1.89 -4.09 -22.26
CA LEU A 71 -1.57 -5.37 -21.62
C LEU A 71 -0.50 -6.17 -22.37
N PRO A 72 -0.57 -6.38 -23.70
CA PRO A 72 0.49 -7.10 -24.43
C PRO A 72 1.87 -6.44 -24.29
N VAL A 73 1.93 -5.11 -24.36
CA VAL A 73 3.19 -4.36 -24.21
C VAL A 73 3.74 -4.52 -22.79
N PHE A 74 2.87 -4.41 -21.78
CA PHE A 74 3.23 -4.61 -20.38
C PHE A 74 3.76 -6.04 -20.12
N PHE A 75 3.05 -7.07 -20.58
CA PHE A 75 3.49 -8.45 -20.42
C PHE A 75 4.79 -8.74 -21.19
N ALA A 76 4.99 -8.15 -22.37
CA ALA A 76 6.24 -8.26 -23.11
C ALA A 76 7.42 -7.66 -22.31
N ILE A 77 7.22 -6.51 -21.66
CA ILE A 77 8.24 -5.90 -20.80
C ILE A 77 8.58 -6.84 -19.64
N LEU A 78 7.58 -7.38 -18.96
CA LEU A 78 7.81 -8.33 -17.86
C LEU A 78 8.60 -9.56 -18.32
N TYR A 79 8.21 -10.15 -19.45
CA TYR A 79 8.87 -11.33 -20.03
C TYR A 79 10.32 -11.05 -20.45
N VAL A 80 10.58 -9.91 -21.09
CA VAL A 80 11.97 -9.53 -21.45
C VAL A 80 12.79 -9.24 -20.19
N ASN A 81 12.19 -8.68 -19.15
CA ASN A 81 12.88 -8.42 -17.89
C ASN A 81 13.28 -9.70 -17.14
N THR A 82 12.43 -10.73 -17.10
CA THR A 82 12.82 -12.04 -16.53
C THR A 82 13.99 -12.61 -17.32
N GLN A 83 13.92 -12.55 -18.65
CA GLN A 83 14.98 -12.97 -19.55
C GLN A 83 16.31 -12.22 -19.38
N ILE A 84 16.27 -10.93 -19.04
CA ILE A 84 17.48 -10.15 -18.74
C ILE A 84 18.16 -10.66 -17.46
N SER A 85 17.38 -11.10 -16.47
CA SER A 85 17.93 -11.70 -15.24
C SER A 85 18.74 -12.94 -15.56
N ASP A 86 18.16 -13.88 -16.32
CA ASP A 86 18.82 -15.12 -16.72
C ASP A 86 20.11 -14.84 -17.52
N SER A 87 20.05 -13.92 -18.50
CA SER A 87 21.23 -13.57 -19.30
C SER A 87 22.31 -12.84 -18.51
N ARG A 88 21.98 -12.14 -17.40
CA ARG A 88 22.99 -11.55 -16.51
C ARG A 88 23.75 -12.63 -15.74
N GLU A 89 23.04 -13.67 -15.30
CA GLU A 89 23.66 -14.82 -14.64
C GLU A 89 24.61 -15.55 -15.59
N ASP A 90 24.17 -15.81 -16.84
CA ASP A 90 25.02 -16.43 -17.87
C ASP A 90 26.29 -15.62 -18.17
N VAL A 91 26.17 -14.30 -18.29
CA VAL A 91 27.32 -13.39 -18.46
C VAL A 91 28.25 -13.43 -17.25
N SER A 92 27.71 -13.49 -16.04
CA SER A 92 28.52 -13.59 -14.82
C SER A 92 29.27 -14.93 -14.75
N ARG A 93 28.59 -16.05 -15.06
CA ARG A 93 29.19 -17.39 -15.08
C ARG A 93 30.29 -17.52 -16.13
N THR A 94 30.02 -17.10 -17.36
CA THR A 94 30.99 -17.17 -18.47
C THR A 94 32.17 -16.22 -18.25
N ARG A 95 31.95 -15.04 -17.66
CA ARG A 95 33.04 -14.13 -17.25
C ARG A 95 33.97 -14.78 -16.23
N ALA A 96 33.41 -15.42 -15.21
CA ALA A 96 34.20 -16.14 -14.21
C ALA A 96 35.00 -17.31 -14.84
N ALA A 97 34.40 -18.02 -15.81
CA ALA A 97 35.09 -19.06 -16.57
C ALA A 97 36.29 -18.49 -17.35
N VAL A 98 36.11 -17.39 -18.09
CA VAL A 98 37.20 -16.69 -18.80
C VAL A 98 38.33 -16.28 -17.84
N GLU A 99 38.00 -15.71 -16.69
CA GLU A 99 38.99 -15.29 -15.69
C GLU A 99 39.78 -16.49 -15.12
N SER A 100 39.10 -17.62 -14.89
CA SER A 100 39.72 -18.87 -14.48
C SER A 100 40.65 -19.45 -15.55
N SER A 101 40.26 -19.38 -16.83
CA SER A 101 41.05 -19.85 -17.97
C SER A 101 42.25 -18.96 -18.24
N HIS A 102 42.10 -17.64 -18.07
CA HIS A 102 43.21 -16.69 -18.17
C HIS A 102 44.27 -16.96 -17.09
N SER A 103 43.83 -17.31 -15.88
CA SER A 103 44.71 -17.77 -14.79
C SER A 103 45.38 -19.12 -15.12
N ALA A 104 44.66 -20.05 -15.77
CA ALA A 104 45.22 -21.33 -16.22
C ALA A 104 46.29 -21.16 -17.32
N VAL A 105 46.05 -20.31 -18.32
CA VAL A 105 47.05 -19.95 -19.35
C VAL A 105 48.28 -19.33 -18.70
N THR A 106 48.10 -18.42 -17.74
CA THR A 106 49.22 -17.79 -17.03
C THR A 106 50.09 -18.81 -16.29
N ARG A 107 49.50 -19.83 -15.66
CA ARG A 107 50.22 -20.94 -15.02
C ARG A 107 50.88 -21.89 -16.02
N ALA A 108 50.25 -22.12 -17.17
CA ALA A 108 50.76 -23.00 -18.21
C ALA A 108 51.97 -22.42 -18.98
N LYS A 109 52.19 -21.09 -18.92
CA LYS A 109 53.37 -20.44 -19.55
C LYS A 109 54.71 -20.94 -19.04
N SER A 110 54.77 -21.47 -17.81
CA SER A 110 55.99 -22.06 -17.24
C SER A 110 56.05 -23.59 -17.39
N GLN A 111 55.15 -24.19 -18.17
CA GLN A 111 55.02 -25.64 -18.39
C GLN A 111 55.21 -25.99 -19.87
N ASP A 112 55.01 -27.27 -20.24
CA ASP A 112 55.20 -27.77 -21.60
C ASP A 112 54.26 -27.14 -22.64
N ALA A 113 54.75 -27.02 -23.89
CA ALA A 113 54.04 -26.39 -25.00
C ALA A 113 52.67 -27.04 -25.31
N ALA A 114 52.50 -28.34 -25.04
CA ALA A 114 51.23 -29.03 -25.20
C ALA A 114 50.16 -28.55 -24.19
N VAL A 115 50.57 -28.31 -22.94
CA VAL A 115 49.69 -27.83 -21.87
C VAL A 115 49.30 -26.38 -22.10
N LEU A 116 50.24 -25.55 -22.59
CA LEU A 116 49.95 -24.17 -23.00
C LEU A 116 48.91 -24.12 -24.12
N LYS A 117 49.07 -24.93 -25.18
CA LYS A 117 48.15 -24.97 -26.31
C LYS A 117 46.74 -25.43 -25.90
N GLN A 118 46.64 -26.39 -24.97
CA GLN A 118 45.36 -26.83 -24.42
C GLN A 118 44.68 -25.71 -23.61
N ALA A 119 45.45 -25.00 -22.77
CA ALA A 119 44.94 -23.88 -21.99
C ALA A 119 44.48 -22.70 -22.87
N GLU A 120 45.22 -22.38 -23.93
CA GLU A 120 44.86 -21.34 -24.92
C GLU A 120 43.58 -21.71 -25.69
N THR A 121 43.43 -22.97 -26.08
CA THR A 121 42.20 -23.46 -26.73
C THR A 121 40.99 -23.30 -25.79
N GLY A 122 41.14 -23.71 -24.52
CA GLY A 122 40.09 -23.53 -23.51
C GLY A 122 39.74 -22.06 -23.26
N LEU A 123 40.74 -21.17 -23.20
CA LEU A 123 40.51 -19.73 -23.09
C LEU A 123 39.71 -19.20 -24.29
N SER A 124 40.10 -19.54 -25.53
CA SER A 124 39.40 -19.10 -26.73
C SER A 124 37.95 -19.57 -26.78
N GLN A 125 37.67 -20.78 -26.28
CA GLN A 125 36.32 -21.32 -26.20
C GLN A 125 35.47 -20.53 -25.18
N HIS A 126 35.99 -20.30 -23.98
CA HIS A 126 35.27 -19.53 -22.96
C HIS A 126 35.11 -18.06 -23.33
N GLU A 127 36.06 -17.46 -24.06
CA GLU A 127 35.91 -16.11 -24.62
C GLU A 127 34.80 -16.05 -25.68
N ALA A 128 34.68 -17.08 -26.54
CA ALA A 128 33.59 -17.18 -27.50
C ALA A 128 32.23 -17.34 -26.79
N GLU A 129 32.14 -18.21 -25.77
CA GLU A 129 30.94 -18.39 -24.95
C GLU A 129 30.54 -17.08 -24.22
N TYR A 130 31.51 -16.38 -23.64
CA TYR A 130 31.28 -15.07 -23.01
C TYR A 130 30.79 -14.02 -24.00
N LYS A 131 31.38 -13.96 -25.20
CA LYS A 131 30.96 -13.03 -26.25
C LYS A 131 29.50 -13.26 -26.63
N VAL A 132 29.10 -14.52 -26.89
CA VAL A 132 27.71 -14.89 -27.20
C VAL A 132 26.76 -14.49 -26.05
N ALA A 133 27.11 -14.82 -24.80
CA ALA A 133 26.29 -14.44 -23.64
C ALA A 133 26.15 -12.92 -23.51
N SER A 134 27.23 -12.17 -23.77
CA SER A 134 27.25 -10.71 -23.69
C SER A 134 26.39 -10.05 -24.78
N GLU A 135 26.42 -10.59 -26.00
CA GLU A 135 25.61 -10.12 -27.13
C GLU A 135 24.12 -10.40 -26.89
N GLN A 136 23.78 -11.59 -26.36
CA GLN A 136 22.41 -11.92 -25.98
C GLN A 136 21.86 -10.98 -24.90
N LEU A 137 22.66 -10.67 -23.86
CA LEU A 137 22.28 -9.69 -22.84
C LEU A 137 22.08 -8.29 -23.44
N ALA A 138 22.96 -7.86 -24.35
CA ALA A 138 22.84 -6.57 -25.04
C ALA A 138 21.57 -6.49 -25.90
N GLN A 139 21.26 -7.54 -26.64
CA GLN A 139 20.05 -7.64 -27.44
C GLN A 139 18.79 -7.58 -26.58
N ARG A 140 18.72 -8.35 -25.48
CA ARG A 140 17.58 -8.35 -24.56
C ARG A 140 17.39 -6.99 -23.90
N ARG A 141 18.48 -6.30 -23.52
CA ARG A 141 18.42 -4.92 -23.02
C ARG A 141 17.85 -3.96 -24.08
N SER A 142 18.26 -4.09 -25.33
CA SER A 142 17.73 -3.29 -26.44
C SER A 142 16.22 -3.50 -26.63
N TRP A 143 15.75 -4.75 -26.61
CA TRP A 143 14.32 -5.06 -26.69
C TRP A 143 13.53 -4.45 -25.54
N SER A 144 14.01 -4.56 -24.31
CA SER A 144 13.38 -3.93 -23.13
C SER A 144 13.31 -2.41 -23.29
N GLN A 145 14.37 -1.77 -23.78
CA GLN A 145 14.38 -0.32 -24.05
C GLN A 145 13.33 0.09 -25.09
N TRP A 146 13.24 -0.61 -26.22
CA TRP A 146 12.24 -0.29 -27.25
C TRP A 146 10.81 -0.48 -26.76
N LEU A 147 10.54 -1.54 -26.00
CA LEU A 147 9.22 -1.74 -25.38
C LEU A 147 8.89 -0.65 -24.36
N ALA A 148 9.87 -0.21 -23.56
CA ALA A 148 9.69 0.89 -22.62
C ALA A 148 9.41 2.23 -23.34
N ILE A 149 10.10 2.51 -24.45
CA ILE A 149 9.86 3.69 -25.29
C ILE A 149 8.44 3.64 -25.89
N LEU A 150 8.03 2.49 -26.42
CA LEU A 150 6.68 2.30 -26.95
C LEU A 150 5.61 2.56 -25.88
N LEU A 151 5.78 1.98 -24.69
CA LEU A 151 4.87 2.18 -23.58
C LEU A 151 4.80 3.66 -23.14
N ALA A 152 5.95 4.33 -23.04
CA ALA A 152 6.01 5.75 -22.73
C ALA A 152 5.28 6.60 -23.78
N ALA A 153 5.46 6.31 -25.06
CA ALA A 153 4.74 6.98 -26.15
C ALA A 153 3.22 6.78 -26.05
N MET A 154 2.76 5.57 -25.70
CA MET A 154 1.35 5.28 -25.47
C MET A 154 0.77 6.09 -24.29
N ILE A 155 1.50 6.16 -23.17
CA ILE A 155 1.08 6.92 -21.98
C ILE A 155 0.99 8.42 -22.30
N VAL A 156 1.98 8.97 -23.01
CA VAL A 156 1.99 10.38 -23.42
C VAL A 156 0.85 10.69 -24.39
N GLY A 157 0.61 9.81 -25.38
CA GLY A 157 -0.52 9.94 -26.28
C GLY A 157 -1.86 9.99 -25.54
N ASP A 158 -2.02 9.14 -24.53
CA ASP A 158 -3.23 9.10 -23.70
C ASP A 158 -3.35 10.31 -22.77
N ALA A 159 -2.24 10.83 -22.24
CA ALA A 159 -2.20 12.07 -21.45
C ALA A 159 -2.83 13.26 -22.21
N ILE A 160 -2.59 13.32 -23.53
CA ILE A 160 -3.12 14.37 -24.41
C ILE A 160 -4.60 14.12 -24.74
N LEU A 161 -5.01 12.86 -24.91
CA LEU A 161 -6.39 12.50 -25.27
C LEU A 161 -7.37 12.57 -24.09
N LEU A 162 -6.86 12.40 -22.87
CA LEU A 162 -7.64 12.31 -21.63
C LEU A 162 -8.71 13.39 -21.46
N PRO A 163 -8.44 14.70 -21.63
CA PRO A 163 -9.45 15.75 -21.46
C PRO A 163 -10.67 15.60 -22.38
N ARG A 164 -10.42 15.19 -23.63
CA ARG A 164 -11.49 14.95 -24.61
C ARG A 164 -12.31 13.72 -24.25
N LEU A 165 -11.64 12.63 -23.86
CA LEU A 165 -12.30 11.38 -23.50
C LEU A 165 -13.15 11.53 -22.24
N THR A 166 -12.64 12.23 -21.22
CA THR A 166 -13.39 12.49 -19.98
C THR A 166 -14.61 13.33 -20.24
N ARG A 167 -14.49 14.39 -21.06
CA ARG A 167 -15.61 15.26 -21.40
C ARG A 167 -16.71 14.48 -22.12
N ARG A 168 -16.33 13.72 -23.14
CA ARG A 168 -17.26 12.87 -23.91
C ARG A 168 -17.96 11.85 -23.02
N ARG A 169 -17.25 11.23 -22.08
CA ARG A 169 -17.84 10.22 -21.18
C ARG A 169 -18.79 10.84 -20.17
N ARG A 170 -18.47 12.02 -19.62
CA ARG A 170 -19.38 12.78 -18.75
C ARG A 170 -20.66 13.18 -19.47
N GLU A 171 -20.56 13.63 -20.72
CA GLU A 171 -21.73 13.99 -21.52
C GLU A 171 -22.67 12.78 -21.71
N ILE A 172 -22.12 11.59 -21.98
CA ILE A 172 -22.90 10.35 -22.09
C ILE A 172 -23.56 9.99 -20.75
N GLU A 173 -22.82 10.00 -19.64
CA GLU A 173 -23.36 9.62 -18.33
C GLU A 173 -24.38 10.64 -17.79
N GLY A 174 -24.19 11.92 -18.09
CA GLY A 174 -25.16 12.97 -17.78
C GLY A 174 -26.50 12.76 -18.50
N GLN A 175 -26.47 12.27 -19.75
CA GLN A 175 -27.69 11.93 -20.50
C GLN A 175 -28.39 10.68 -19.95
N THR A 176 -27.64 9.67 -19.49
CA THR A 176 -28.21 8.44 -18.93
C THR A 176 -28.78 8.66 -17.52
N ALA A 177 -28.13 9.48 -16.68
CA ALA A 177 -28.57 9.74 -15.31
C ALA A 177 -29.93 10.46 -15.23
N THR A 178 -30.31 11.20 -16.28
CA THR A 178 -31.65 11.80 -16.40
C THR A 178 -32.74 10.81 -16.85
N ALA A 179 -32.37 9.64 -17.37
CA ALA A 179 -33.29 8.68 -17.99
C ALA A 179 -33.75 7.55 -17.05
N GLU A 180 -32.96 7.20 -16.02
CA GLU A 180 -33.37 6.19 -15.03
C GLU A 180 -33.94 6.86 -13.78
N PRO A 181 -35.18 6.54 -13.36
CA PRO A 181 -35.65 6.93 -12.03
C PRO A 181 -34.72 6.28 -11.00
N VAL A 182 -34.22 7.08 -10.06
CA VAL A 182 -33.35 6.63 -8.97
C VAL A 182 -34.03 5.47 -8.27
N SER A 183 -33.64 4.24 -8.60
CA SER A 183 -34.03 3.05 -7.84
C SER A 183 -33.62 3.32 -6.39
N ALA A 184 -34.47 2.93 -5.44
CA ALA A 184 -34.17 3.07 -4.02
C ALA A 184 -32.70 2.70 -3.76
N PRO A 185 -31.95 3.53 -3.00
CA PRO A 185 -30.54 3.27 -2.77
C PRO A 185 -30.38 1.80 -2.35
N PRO A 186 -29.38 1.09 -2.91
CA PRO A 186 -29.16 -0.31 -2.58
C PRO A 186 -29.11 -0.44 -1.06
N ASP A 187 -29.72 -1.51 -0.52
CA ASP A 187 -29.73 -1.80 0.91
C ASP A 187 -28.28 -1.96 1.38
N PHE A 188 -27.69 -0.88 1.87
CA PHE A 188 -26.34 -0.90 2.38
C PHE A 188 -26.42 -1.68 3.68
N HIS A 189 -25.84 -2.89 3.70
CA HIS A 189 -25.64 -3.65 4.93
C HIS A 189 -25.16 -2.70 6.03
N GLU A 190 -25.91 -2.63 7.13
CA GLU A 190 -25.48 -1.88 8.30
C GLU A 190 -24.06 -2.33 8.69
N ILE A 191 -23.16 -1.36 8.83
CA ILE A 191 -21.80 -1.64 9.26
C ILE A 191 -21.88 -2.13 10.72
N GLY A 192 -21.39 -3.34 10.96
CA GLY A 192 -21.38 -3.99 12.29
C GLY A 192 -22.13 -5.31 12.28
N THR A 193 -22.33 -5.87 13.46
CA THR A 193 -23.21 -7.03 13.61
C THR A 193 -24.71 -6.66 13.66
N GLY A 194 -25.01 -5.35 13.79
CA GLY A 194 -26.35 -4.83 14.07
C GLY A 194 -26.87 -5.21 15.47
N GLN A 195 -26.06 -5.87 16.31
CA GLN A 195 -26.49 -6.41 17.61
C GLN A 195 -26.22 -5.46 18.78
N ASP A 196 -25.36 -4.46 18.61
CA ASP A 196 -24.92 -3.53 19.65
C ASP A 196 -26.05 -2.56 20.05
N PRO A 197 -26.60 -2.65 21.28
CA PRO A 197 -27.70 -1.81 21.72
C PRO A 197 -27.28 -0.37 22.01
N THR A 198 -25.98 -0.06 22.04
CA THR A 198 -25.44 1.26 22.42
C THR A 198 -25.36 2.24 21.25
N LYS A 199 -25.41 1.79 19.99
CA LYS A 199 -25.15 2.64 18.81
C LYS A 199 -26.07 3.87 18.70
N ASN A 200 -27.31 3.77 19.18
CA ASN A 200 -28.31 4.86 19.10
C ASN A 200 -28.37 5.76 20.35
N LEU A 201 -27.52 5.52 21.35
CA LEU A 201 -27.50 6.33 22.57
C LEU A 201 -26.47 7.45 22.45
N HIS A 202 -26.91 8.67 22.73
CA HIS A 202 -26.08 9.86 22.65
C HIS A 202 -26.01 10.57 24.00
N THR A 203 -24.81 10.91 24.41
CA THR A 203 -24.53 11.78 25.56
C THR A 203 -23.35 12.68 25.21
N ARG A 204 -23.30 13.88 25.78
CA ARG A 204 -22.23 14.84 25.42
C ARG A 204 -20.82 14.27 25.58
N LEU A 205 -20.58 13.45 26.60
CA LEU A 205 -19.26 12.85 26.84
C LEU A 205 -18.95 11.71 25.85
N THR A 206 -19.93 10.81 25.62
CA THR A 206 -19.75 9.69 24.68
C THR A 206 -19.59 10.18 23.25
N ASP A 207 -20.35 11.21 22.86
CA ASP A 207 -20.30 11.76 21.51
C ASP A 207 -18.97 12.45 21.21
N ILE A 208 -18.33 13.09 22.21
CA ILE A 208 -16.99 13.65 22.07
C ILE A 208 -15.95 12.54 21.87
N ILE A 209 -16.01 11.47 22.67
CA ILE A 209 -15.11 10.33 22.55
C ILE A 209 -15.24 9.68 21.16
N GLU A 210 -16.48 9.43 20.74
CA GLU A 210 -16.78 8.82 19.45
C GLU A 210 -16.35 9.71 18.30
N TRP A 211 -16.55 11.03 18.41
CA TRP A 211 -16.03 11.98 17.43
C TRP A 211 -14.51 11.90 17.31
N VAL A 212 -13.77 11.83 18.42
CA VAL A 212 -12.30 11.68 18.39
C VAL A 212 -11.90 10.38 17.68
N ASN A 213 -12.54 9.26 18.02
CA ASN A 213 -12.23 7.95 17.42
C ASN A 213 -12.56 7.90 15.93
N ILE A 214 -13.72 8.46 15.53
CA ILE A 214 -14.12 8.57 14.12
C ILE A 214 -13.07 9.37 13.35
N ARG A 215 -12.68 10.55 13.86
CA ARG A 215 -11.70 11.41 13.18
C ARG A 215 -10.31 10.80 13.13
N ALA A 216 -9.87 10.11 14.18
CA ALA A 216 -8.60 9.40 14.18
C ALA A 216 -8.61 8.27 13.13
N GLY A 217 -9.66 7.47 13.07
CA GLY A 217 -9.83 6.41 12.06
C GLY A 217 -9.88 6.96 10.64
N GLU A 218 -10.71 7.98 10.37
CA GLU A 218 -10.79 8.64 9.06
C GLU A 218 -9.44 9.23 8.64
N PHE A 219 -8.71 9.88 9.55
CA PHE A 219 -7.40 10.47 9.27
C PHE A 219 -6.41 9.41 8.79
N VAL A 220 -6.29 8.31 9.53
CA VAL A 220 -5.34 7.23 9.23
C VAL A 220 -5.80 6.41 8.02
N ALA A 221 -7.10 6.29 7.74
CA ALA A 221 -7.61 5.58 6.57
C ALA A 221 -7.02 6.13 5.24
N TYR A 222 -6.72 7.43 5.18
CA TYR A 222 -6.10 8.03 3.99
C TYR A 222 -4.64 7.59 3.77
N TRP A 223 -3.94 7.02 4.75
CA TRP A 223 -2.61 6.46 4.57
C TRP A 223 -2.59 5.31 3.57
N ALA A 224 -3.68 4.54 3.44
CA ALA A 224 -3.78 3.48 2.46
C ALA A 224 -3.55 3.97 1.02
N ILE A 225 -3.89 5.22 0.73
CA ILE A 225 -3.65 5.83 -0.59
C ILE A 225 -2.14 6.06 -0.81
N ILE A 226 -1.39 6.44 0.22
CA ILE A 226 0.07 6.59 0.16
C ILE A 226 0.71 5.28 -0.29
N ALA A 227 0.25 4.14 0.24
CA ALA A 227 0.75 2.82 -0.14
C ALA A 227 0.56 2.51 -1.62
N VAL A 228 -0.56 2.93 -2.22
CA VAL A 228 -0.79 2.75 -3.66
C VAL A 228 0.30 3.45 -4.46
N PHE A 229 0.61 4.71 -4.14
CA PHE A 229 1.67 5.46 -4.84
C PHE A 229 3.07 4.92 -4.56
N ALA A 230 3.38 4.58 -3.31
CA ALA A 230 4.69 4.09 -2.92
C ALA A 230 5.00 2.73 -3.58
N TYR A 231 4.08 1.77 -3.52
CA TYR A 231 4.27 0.47 -4.18
C TYR A 231 4.25 0.58 -5.70
N PHE A 232 3.44 1.48 -6.26
CA PHE A 232 3.50 1.77 -7.68
C PHE A 232 4.90 2.25 -8.09
N TYR A 233 5.46 3.20 -7.35
CA TYR A 233 6.82 3.70 -7.55
C TYR A 233 7.85 2.57 -7.44
N GLU A 234 7.75 1.68 -6.44
CA GLU A 234 8.66 0.54 -6.29
C GLU A 234 8.59 -0.42 -7.48
N VAL A 235 7.38 -0.77 -7.93
CA VAL A 235 7.21 -1.66 -9.10
C VAL A 235 7.83 -1.04 -10.34
N VAL A 236 7.58 0.25 -10.59
CA VAL A 236 8.17 0.96 -11.74
C VAL A 236 9.69 1.06 -11.61
N GLY A 237 10.20 1.49 -10.45
CA GLY A 237 11.64 1.60 -10.16
C GLY A 237 12.37 0.27 -10.37
N ARG A 238 11.81 -0.81 -9.81
CA ARG A 238 12.38 -2.15 -9.89
C ARG A 238 12.36 -2.72 -11.30
N TYR A 239 11.21 -2.71 -11.98
CA TYR A 239 11.07 -3.42 -13.25
C TYR A 239 11.42 -2.56 -14.46
N VAL A 240 11.16 -1.25 -14.45
CA VAL A 240 11.46 -0.38 -15.59
C VAL A 240 12.88 0.13 -15.52
N PHE A 241 13.33 0.56 -14.33
CA PHE A 241 14.63 1.19 -14.15
C PHE A 241 15.69 0.27 -13.56
N ASN A 242 15.34 -0.99 -13.21
CA ASN A 242 16.25 -1.94 -12.56
C ASN A 242 16.93 -1.31 -11.32
N SER A 243 16.15 -0.54 -10.57
CA SER A 243 16.58 0.28 -9.43
C SER A 243 15.58 0.11 -8.28
N PRO A 244 15.63 -1.02 -7.54
CA PRO A 244 14.75 -1.23 -6.40
C PRO A 244 15.03 -0.21 -5.28
N THR A 245 14.02 0.15 -4.51
CA THR A 245 14.20 1.03 -3.36
C THR A 245 14.47 0.23 -2.09
N ASN A 246 15.23 0.82 -1.17
CA ASN A 246 15.47 0.25 0.16
C ASN A 246 14.38 0.62 1.19
N TRP A 247 13.53 1.62 0.90
CA TRP A 247 12.62 2.22 1.88
C TRP A 247 11.14 1.89 1.68
N VAL A 248 10.68 1.62 0.44
CA VAL A 248 9.22 1.51 0.17
C VAL A 248 8.59 0.38 0.96
N HIS A 249 9.19 -0.81 0.96
CA HIS A 249 8.60 -1.96 1.62
C HIS A 249 8.48 -1.76 3.14
N GLU A 250 9.58 -1.34 3.78
CA GLU A 250 9.60 -1.11 5.22
C GLU A 250 8.69 0.05 5.64
N SER A 251 8.74 1.19 4.93
CA SER A 251 7.88 2.34 5.22
C SER A 251 6.40 1.97 5.19
N MET A 252 5.96 1.23 4.18
CA MET A 252 4.56 0.81 4.08
C MET A 252 4.19 -0.22 5.15
N PHE A 253 5.10 -1.16 5.45
CA PHE A 253 4.90 -2.12 6.52
C PHE A 253 4.69 -1.43 7.89
N LEU A 254 5.57 -0.49 8.24
CA LEU A 254 5.48 0.28 9.49
C LEU A 254 4.23 1.16 9.52
N MET A 255 3.92 1.84 8.41
CA MET A 255 2.72 2.65 8.25
C MET A 255 1.44 1.84 8.49
N PHE A 256 1.32 0.65 7.91
CA PHE A 256 0.16 -0.23 8.13
C PHE A 256 0.06 -0.73 9.56
N GLY A 257 1.20 -0.98 10.23
CA GLY A 257 1.23 -1.30 11.66
C GLY A 257 0.67 -0.17 12.54
N MET A 258 1.12 1.06 12.30
CA MET A 258 0.56 2.24 12.97
C MET A 258 -0.93 2.41 12.66
N GLN A 259 -1.32 2.19 11.40
CA GLN A 259 -2.70 2.31 10.97
C GLN A 259 -3.60 1.31 11.69
N TYR A 260 -3.17 0.06 11.80
CA TYR A 260 -3.90 -0.98 12.52
C TYR A 260 -4.15 -0.59 13.98
N MET A 261 -3.13 -0.07 14.67
CA MET A 261 -3.26 0.33 16.07
C MET A 261 -4.25 1.48 16.26
N ILE A 262 -4.19 2.52 15.43
CA ILE A 262 -5.06 3.70 15.57
C ILE A 262 -6.51 3.38 15.13
N CYS A 263 -6.69 2.58 14.07
CA CYS A 263 -8.01 2.20 13.58
C CYS A 263 -8.75 1.21 14.51
N GLY A 264 -8.07 0.58 15.47
CA GLY A 264 -8.71 -0.34 16.42
C GLY A 264 -9.89 0.29 17.16
N ALA A 265 -9.77 1.54 17.61
CA ALA A 265 -10.88 2.23 18.28
C ALA A 265 -12.08 2.49 17.35
N TYR A 266 -11.80 2.86 16.09
CA TYR A 266 -12.82 3.05 15.06
C TYR A 266 -13.56 1.74 14.76
N ALA A 267 -12.84 0.63 14.60
CA ALA A 267 -13.42 -0.67 14.40
C ALA A 267 -14.25 -1.13 15.62
N TYR A 268 -13.88 -0.72 16.83
CA TYR A 268 -14.66 -1.03 18.03
C TYR A 268 -15.96 -0.22 18.12
N TYR A 269 -15.90 1.07 17.75
CA TYR A 269 -17.09 1.93 17.59
C TYR A 269 -18.07 1.31 16.58
N GLU A 270 -17.58 0.85 15.43
CA GLU A 270 -18.41 0.27 14.38
C GLU A 270 -18.87 -1.18 14.64
N ASP A 271 -18.53 -1.76 15.80
CA ASP A 271 -18.85 -3.14 16.16
C ASP A 271 -18.30 -4.16 15.13
N GLN A 272 -17.06 -3.92 14.68
CA GLN A 272 -16.31 -4.75 13.72
C GLN A 272 -15.29 -5.68 14.40
N HIS A 273 -15.20 -5.65 15.73
CA HIS A 273 -14.37 -6.61 16.45
C HIS A 273 -15.02 -7.98 16.39
N VAL A 274 -14.23 -8.99 16.06
CA VAL A 274 -14.71 -10.38 16.00
C VAL A 274 -15.20 -10.79 17.39
N ARG A 275 -16.47 -11.15 17.47
CA ARG A 275 -17.15 -11.61 18.69
C ARG A 275 -17.88 -12.92 18.39
N VAL A 276 -17.97 -13.79 19.40
CA VAL A 276 -18.63 -15.09 19.29
C VAL A 276 -20.03 -14.98 19.88
N ASP A 277 -21.04 -14.75 19.02
CA ASP A 277 -22.36 -14.22 19.46
C ASP A 277 -23.52 -15.24 19.46
N VAL A 278 -23.25 -16.54 19.61
CA VAL A 278 -24.31 -17.58 19.54
C VAL A 278 -25.38 -17.39 20.62
N LEU A 279 -24.99 -16.97 21.82
CA LEU A 279 -25.91 -16.72 22.93
C LEU A 279 -26.34 -15.25 23.02
N TYR A 280 -25.47 -14.33 22.61
CA TYR A 280 -25.69 -12.89 22.69
C TYR A 280 -26.89 -12.42 21.85
N THR A 281 -27.09 -13.02 20.68
CA THR A 281 -28.22 -12.72 19.78
C THR A 281 -29.59 -13.04 20.39
N LYS A 282 -29.66 -13.95 21.37
CA LYS A 282 -30.91 -14.33 22.04
C LYS A 282 -31.26 -13.41 23.21
N PHE A 283 -30.35 -12.55 23.65
CA PHE A 283 -30.57 -11.68 24.79
C PHE A 283 -31.39 -10.45 24.40
N SER A 284 -32.24 -9.99 25.32
CA SER A 284 -32.86 -8.67 25.22
C SER A 284 -31.80 -7.57 25.31
N ALA A 285 -32.11 -6.34 24.87
CA ALA A 285 -31.19 -5.21 24.95
C ALA A 285 -30.59 -5.00 26.36
N ARG A 286 -31.36 -5.25 27.42
CA ARG A 286 -30.85 -5.22 28.80
C ARG A 286 -29.92 -6.38 29.12
N GLY A 287 -30.25 -7.60 28.67
CA GLY A 287 -29.38 -8.76 28.85
C GLY A 287 -28.04 -8.60 28.15
N LYS A 288 -28.04 -8.02 26.95
CA LYS A 288 -26.85 -7.63 26.19
C LYS A 288 -25.99 -6.64 26.99
N ALA A 289 -26.58 -5.53 27.42
CA ALA A 289 -25.87 -4.51 28.21
C ALA A 289 -25.26 -5.06 29.51
N ILE A 290 -25.94 -5.97 30.22
CA ILE A 290 -25.38 -6.60 31.43
C ILE A 290 -24.19 -7.50 31.08
N ALA A 291 -24.29 -8.29 30.00
CA ALA A 291 -23.18 -9.13 29.54
C ALA A 291 -21.99 -8.28 29.08
N ASP A 292 -22.25 -7.17 28.38
CA ASP A 292 -21.22 -6.23 27.94
C ASP A 292 -20.54 -5.52 29.13
N ILE A 293 -21.29 -5.11 30.17
CA ILE A 293 -20.71 -4.59 31.42
C ILE A 293 -19.80 -5.63 32.08
N PHE A 294 -20.23 -6.90 32.18
CA PHE A 294 -19.40 -7.94 32.79
C PHE A 294 -18.12 -8.20 32.00
N THR A 295 -18.24 -8.33 30.67
CA THR A 295 -17.09 -8.58 29.79
C THR A 295 -16.15 -7.37 29.68
N SER A 296 -16.66 -6.16 29.91
CA SER A 296 -15.88 -4.92 29.92
C SER A 296 -14.73 -4.96 30.94
N ILE A 297 -14.90 -5.68 32.05
CA ILE A 297 -13.85 -5.83 33.08
C ILE A 297 -12.59 -6.46 32.48
N PHE A 298 -12.75 -7.57 31.76
CA PHE A 298 -11.63 -8.24 31.09
C PHE A 298 -11.08 -7.40 29.94
N PHE A 299 -11.94 -6.71 29.21
CA PHE A 299 -11.54 -5.77 28.17
C PHE A 299 -10.65 -4.64 28.75
N PHE A 300 -11.01 -4.04 29.88
CA PHE A 300 -10.22 -2.96 30.50
C PHE A 300 -8.90 -3.47 31.07
N ILE A 301 -8.88 -4.66 31.68
CA ILE A 301 -7.62 -5.29 32.11
C ILE A 301 -6.68 -5.43 30.90
N PHE A 302 -7.17 -6.01 29.81
CA PHE A 302 -6.38 -6.20 28.59
C PHE A 302 -5.89 -4.87 28.00
N THR A 303 -6.80 -3.92 27.77
CA THR A 303 -6.49 -2.67 27.05
C THR A 303 -5.63 -1.71 27.87
N VAL A 304 -5.82 -1.64 29.20
CA VAL A 304 -4.96 -0.85 30.09
C VAL A 304 -3.57 -1.47 30.21
N THR A 305 -3.47 -2.80 30.34
CA THR A 305 -2.17 -3.48 30.31
C THR A 305 -1.46 -3.25 28.98
N MET A 306 -2.17 -3.38 27.85
CA MET A 306 -1.64 -3.09 26.51
C MET A 306 -1.16 -1.65 26.39
N MET A 307 -1.92 -0.68 26.90
CA MET A 307 -1.52 0.74 26.89
C MET A 307 -0.23 0.96 27.70
N TRP A 308 -0.14 0.36 28.89
CA TRP A 308 1.01 0.50 29.77
C TRP A 308 2.28 -0.15 29.20
N THR A 309 2.18 -1.39 28.70
CA THR A 309 3.32 -2.09 28.09
C THR A 309 3.79 -1.43 26.81
N SER A 310 2.85 -0.99 25.97
CA SER A 310 3.16 -0.24 24.74
C SER A 310 3.86 1.09 25.03
N PHE A 311 3.45 1.78 26.11
CA PHE A 311 4.10 3.01 26.54
C PHE A 311 5.55 2.78 26.99
N ARG A 312 5.84 1.67 27.69
CA ARG A 312 7.22 1.30 28.02
C ARG A 312 8.05 1.02 26.78
N PHE A 313 7.53 0.23 25.84
CA PHE A 313 8.23 -0.03 24.58
C PHE A 313 8.55 1.25 23.80
N ALA A 314 7.63 2.21 23.79
CA ALA A 314 7.88 3.49 23.15
C ALA A 314 8.97 4.31 23.87
N ASN A 315 8.96 4.36 25.20
CA ASN A 315 10.00 5.05 25.97
C ASN A 315 11.37 4.40 25.82
N ASP A 316 11.45 3.07 25.83
CA ASP A 316 12.70 2.35 25.63
C ASP A 316 13.29 2.67 24.25
N ALA A 317 12.44 2.71 23.20
CA ALA A 317 12.86 3.06 21.84
C ALA A 317 13.39 4.49 21.72
N ILE A 318 12.79 5.44 22.46
CA ILE A 318 13.28 6.82 22.54
C ILE A 318 14.62 6.87 23.28
N GLY A 319 14.72 6.20 24.44
CA GLY A 319 15.92 6.20 25.28
C GLY A 319 17.13 5.53 24.62
N MET A 320 16.89 4.52 23.79
CA MET A 320 17.93 3.80 23.04
C MET A 320 18.23 4.41 21.67
N ASN A 321 17.50 5.46 21.27
CA ASN A 321 17.50 6.00 19.90
C ASN A 321 17.43 4.86 18.85
N GLU A 322 16.37 4.06 18.94
CA GLU A 322 16.24 2.83 18.16
C GLU A 322 15.94 3.13 16.69
N HIS A 323 16.72 2.51 15.80
CA HIS A 323 16.59 2.58 14.35
C HIS A 323 16.35 1.19 13.75
N SER A 324 15.81 1.14 12.53
CA SER A 324 15.66 -0.13 11.83
C SER A 324 16.98 -0.78 11.46
N PHE A 325 16.95 -2.10 11.32
CA PHE A 325 18.10 -2.91 10.91
C PHE A 325 18.29 -2.95 9.38
N THR A 326 17.42 -2.27 8.63
CA THR A 326 17.53 -2.19 7.17
C THR A 326 18.46 -1.06 6.77
N GLU A 327 18.85 -1.01 5.50
CA GLU A 327 19.64 0.09 4.94
C GLU A 327 18.91 1.45 4.99
N TRP A 328 17.60 1.48 5.27
CA TRP A 328 16.87 2.73 5.40
C TRP A 328 17.07 3.37 6.78
N GLU A 329 17.37 2.58 7.82
CA GLU A 329 17.68 3.06 9.19
C GLU A 329 16.62 4.00 9.79
N ILE A 330 15.34 3.78 9.50
CA ILE A 330 14.25 4.64 9.99
C ILE A 330 14.11 4.57 11.52
N GLN A 331 13.85 5.71 12.18
CA GLN A 331 13.60 5.74 13.62
C GLN A 331 12.35 4.94 13.99
N TYR A 332 12.42 4.04 14.97
CA TYR A 332 11.26 3.24 15.41
C TYR A 332 10.38 3.91 16.45
N TRP A 333 10.89 4.88 17.18
CA TRP A 333 10.13 5.50 18.26
C TRP A 333 8.75 6.07 17.84
N PRO A 334 8.56 6.69 16.65
CA PRO A 334 7.23 7.20 16.27
C PRO A 334 6.24 6.07 16.00
N VAL A 335 6.72 4.95 15.43
CA VAL A 335 5.92 3.74 15.20
C VAL A 335 5.47 3.15 16.52
N LYS A 336 6.42 3.00 17.47
CA LYS A 336 6.12 2.46 18.79
C LYS A 336 5.23 3.37 19.62
N LEU A 337 5.27 4.70 19.42
CA LEU A 337 4.32 5.64 20.03
C LEU A 337 2.89 5.51 19.49
N ALA A 338 2.70 5.02 18.26
CA ALA A 338 1.36 4.75 17.75
C ALA A 338 0.65 3.62 18.53
N MET A 339 1.41 2.71 19.15
CA MET A 339 0.85 1.61 19.95
C MET A 339 0.13 2.10 21.22
N PRO A 340 0.74 2.87 22.15
CA PRO A 340 0.03 3.42 23.31
C PRO A 340 -1.04 4.43 22.89
N LEU A 341 -0.87 5.16 21.79
CA LEU A 341 -1.90 6.05 21.26
C LEU A 341 -3.16 5.27 20.84
N GLY A 342 -2.99 4.22 20.02
CA GLY A 342 -4.10 3.34 19.62
C GLY A 342 -4.76 2.65 20.81
N ALA A 343 -3.96 2.17 21.76
CA ALA A 343 -4.46 1.60 23.01
C ALA A 343 -5.30 2.60 23.82
N ALA A 344 -4.85 3.84 23.95
CA ALA A 344 -5.59 4.90 24.64
C ALA A 344 -6.92 5.21 23.95
N LEU A 345 -6.95 5.26 22.61
CA LEU A 345 -8.19 5.44 21.84
C LEU A 345 -9.19 4.29 22.07
N ILE A 346 -8.71 3.04 22.11
CA ILE A 346 -9.54 1.87 22.41
C ILE A 346 -10.10 1.94 23.83
N VAL A 347 -9.28 2.32 24.83
CA VAL A 347 -9.73 2.53 26.22
C VAL A 347 -10.83 3.60 26.27
N LEU A 348 -10.64 4.74 25.58
CA LEU A 348 -11.65 5.78 25.49
C LEU A 348 -12.95 5.24 24.85
N GLN A 349 -12.86 4.51 23.74
CA GLN A 349 -14.04 3.90 23.11
C GLN A 349 -14.76 2.92 24.04
N GLY A 350 -14.01 2.11 24.80
CA GLY A 350 -14.58 1.22 25.82
C GLY A 350 -15.27 1.96 26.95
N LEU A 351 -14.74 3.10 27.39
CA LEU A 351 -15.43 3.96 28.36
C LEU A 351 -16.74 4.50 27.80
N SER A 352 -16.78 4.87 26.51
CA SER A 352 -18.01 5.28 25.83
C SER A 352 -19.05 4.16 25.85
N LYS A 353 -18.69 2.94 25.43
CA LYS A 353 -19.60 1.78 25.42
C LYS A 353 -20.09 1.43 26.83
N LEU A 354 -19.17 1.31 27.80
CA LEU A 354 -19.52 1.00 29.18
C LEU A 354 -20.50 2.03 29.76
N ALA A 355 -20.28 3.33 29.51
CA ALA A 355 -21.19 4.37 29.97
C ALA A 355 -22.61 4.22 29.36
N LYS A 356 -22.70 3.87 28.07
CA LYS A 356 -23.98 3.62 27.39
C LYS A 356 -24.66 2.35 27.90
N ASP A 357 -23.91 1.28 28.17
CA ASP A 357 -24.46 0.04 28.74
C ASP A 357 -25.02 0.27 30.15
N ILE A 358 -24.29 1.00 31.00
CA ILE A 358 -24.77 1.39 32.33
C ILE A 358 -26.05 2.22 32.20
N LEU A 359 -26.13 3.12 31.21
CA LEU A 359 -27.33 3.92 30.96
C LEU A 359 -28.53 3.05 30.53
N ILE A 360 -28.33 2.02 29.71
CA ILE A 360 -29.37 1.07 29.30
C ILE A 360 -29.90 0.28 30.49
N VAL A 361 -29.02 -0.15 31.40
CA VAL A 361 -29.40 -0.89 32.60
C VAL A 361 -30.11 0.00 33.62
N THR A 362 -29.68 1.25 33.77
CA THR A 362 -30.23 2.20 34.76
C THR A 362 -31.53 2.89 34.31
N ARG A 363 -31.76 3.08 33.00
CA ARG A 363 -33.04 3.57 32.48
C ARG A 363 -34.14 2.52 32.68
N ARG A 364 -34.84 2.63 33.81
CA ARG A 364 -36.12 1.94 34.08
C ARG A 364 -37.18 2.42 33.09
N GLY A 365 -37.75 1.49 32.33
CA GLY A 365 -38.99 1.68 31.57
C GLY A 365 -38.84 2.30 30.18
N ALA A 366 -38.81 1.46 29.17
CA ALA A 366 -39.71 1.59 28.03
C ALA A 366 -40.50 0.28 27.99
#